data_AF-A0A6N3UV52-F1
#
_entry.id   AF-A0A6N3UV52-F1
#
_cell.length_a   1.000
_cell.length_b   1.000
_cell.length_c   1.000
_cell.angle_alpha   90.00
_cell.angle_beta   90.00
_cell.angle_gamma   90.00
#
_symmetry.space_group_name_H-M   'P 1'
#
loop_
_entity.id
_entity.type
_entity.pdbx_description
1 polymer ?
#
loop_
_entity_poly.entity_id
_entity_poly.type
_entity_poly.pdbx_seq_one_letter_code
_entity_poly.pdbx_strand_id
1 'polypeptide(L)'
;MLKPHRFFYFYLLIISLKCCIIIQYDCEVCVLAQKKGKNKFGITPSMIFLNLLLVLIICTVCFFTYNIINGEDNTSSEPPFTAVTSAPPETSAPTTTAGSTEKPDSNSSVATSDNEPTLDFDKDYFSSSLFIGDSISTGLSLYGFLDQQNVFAQQGLAPSTALDADIDGVTLSDKIASFKPKKIFVMLGTNSVGYADNETLAGNMKELVEKISALTKAKIYVVSIPPVTPEAEKSDENSLTLKAITDYNTKLKNAISGTSATFIDLNSILSDKDGYFNADYAEMDGIHFMGKTYEVMLSYLQKHSS
;
A
#
# COMPACT_ATOMS: atom_id res chain seq x y z
N MET A 1 -20.39 18.83 10.06
CA MET A 1 -19.04 18.63 9.48
C MET A 1 -18.03 18.56 10.63
N LEU A 2 -17.51 17.38 10.93
CA LEU A 2 -16.40 17.21 11.88
C LEU A 2 -15.10 17.65 11.20
N LYS A 3 -14.26 18.44 11.88
CA LYS A 3 -12.98 18.93 11.34
C LYS A 3 -12.07 17.75 10.91
N PRO A 4 -11.30 17.87 9.80
CA PRO A 4 -10.56 16.77 9.17
C PRO A 4 -9.60 16.01 10.12
N HIS A 5 -9.04 16.67 11.13
CA HIS A 5 -8.21 16.00 12.14
C HIS A 5 -9.00 14.97 12.97
N ARG A 6 -10.28 15.20 13.25
CA ARG A 6 -11.10 14.26 14.04
C ARG A 6 -11.40 12.96 13.30
N PHE A 7 -11.40 12.97 11.96
CA PHE A 7 -11.59 11.76 11.16
C PHE A 7 -10.34 10.87 11.16
N PHE A 8 -9.15 11.48 11.07
CA PHE A 8 -7.87 10.77 11.13
C PHE A 8 -7.67 10.06 12.48
N TYR A 9 -7.99 10.74 13.60
CA TYR A 9 -7.88 10.14 14.93
C TYR A 9 -8.94 9.07 15.20
N PHE A 10 -10.15 9.21 14.67
CA PHE A 10 -11.19 8.17 14.78
C PHE A 10 -10.79 6.91 13.99
N TYR A 11 -10.16 7.08 12.84
CA TYR A 11 -9.62 5.99 12.03
C TYR A 11 -8.45 5.27 12.73
N LEU A 12 -7.52 6.02 13.33
CA LEU A 12 -6.45 5.47 14.17
C LEU A 12 -6.97 4.73 15.42
N LEU A 13 -8.05 5.22 16.03
CA LEU A 13 -8.70 4.57 17.16
C LEU A 13 -9.35 3.24 16.74
N ILE A 14 -9.98 3.18 15.57
CA ILE A 14 -10.58 1.96 15.02
C ILE A 14 -9.49 0.95 14.64
N ILE A 15 -8.38 1.39 14.06
CA ILE A 15 -7.23 0.54 13.76
C ILE A 15 -6.61 0.01 15.06
N SER A 16 -6.42 0.85 16.08
CA SER A 16 -5.94 0.41 17.40
C SER A 16 -6.89 -0.58 18.06
N LEU A 17 -8.21 -0.37 17.98
CA LEU A 17 -9.19 -1.33 18.50
C LEU A 17 -9.15 -2.66 17.74
N LYS A 18 -9.01 -2.63 16.40
CA LYS A 18 -8.88 -3.84 15.59
C LYS A 18 -7.57 -4.58 15.87
N CYS A 19 -6.45 -3.86 16.01
CA CYS A 19 -5.18 -4.43 16.43
C CYS A 19 -5.27 -5.02 17.84
N CYS A 20 -5.92 -4.34 18.80
CA CYS A 20 -6.16 -4.89 20.12
C CYS A 20 -7.01 -6.17 20.09
N ILE A 21 -8.06 -6.21 19.26
CA ILE A 21 -8.92 -7.40 19.12
C ILE A 21 -8.16 -8.57 18.49
N ILE A 22 -7.34 -8.31 17.46
CA ILE A 22 -6.51 -9.33 16.80
C ILE A 22 -5.43 -9.85 17.76
N ILE A 23 -4.72 -8.95 18.45
CA ILE A 23 -3.71 -9.31 19.46
C ILE A 23 -4.34 -10.07 20.63
N GLN A 24 -5.58 -9.73 21.03
CA GLN A 24 -6.29 -10.42 22.11
C GLN A 24 -6.78 -11.81 21.68
N TYR A 25 -7.22 -11.98 20.43
CA TYR A 25 -7.52 -13.29 19.85
C TYR A 25 -6.28 -14.17 19.75
N ASP A 26 -5.16 -13.63 19.27
CA ASP A 26 -3.88 -14.35 19.21
C ASP A 26 -3.33 -14.68 20.61
N CYS A 27 -3.58 -13.81 21.60
CA CYS A 27 -3.23 -14.06 23.00
C CYS A 27 -4.09 -15.18 23.61
N GLU A 28 -5.41 -15.21 23.39
CA GLU A 28 -6.26 -16.31 23.84
C GLU A 28 -5.88 -17.64 23.18
N VAL A 29 -5.59 -17.64 21.88
CA VAL A 29 -5.15 -18.83 21.14
C VAL A 29 -3.78 -19.31 21.66
N CYS A 30 -2.84 -18.40 21.94
CA CYS A 30 -1.53 -18.73 22.51
C CYS A 30 -1.63 -19.26 23.96
N VAL A 31 -2.48 -18.66 24.80
CA VAL A 31 -2.70 -19.11 26.18
C VAL A 31 -3.39 -20.48 26.22
N LEU A 32 -4.36 -20.72 25.32
CA LEU A 32 -4.99 -22.03 25.16
C LEU A 32 -4.02 -23.08 24.61
N ALA A 33 -3.07 -22.68 23.76
CA ALA A 33 -2.00 -23.55 23.26
C ALA A 33 -0.99 -23.95 24.36
N GLN A 34 -0.66 -23.03 25.29
CA GLN A 34 0.19 -23.35 26.45
C GLN A 34 -0.47 -24.34 27.41
N LYS A 35 -1.80 -24.25 27.62
CA LYS A 35 -2.56 -25.21 28.47
C LYS A 35 -2.52 -26.65 27.94
N LYS A 36 -2.22 -26.86 26.65
CA LYS A 36 -2.09 -28.19 26.00
C LYS A 36 -0.66 -28.72 25.89
N GLY A 37 0.32 -28.09 26.55
CA GLY A 37 1.66 -28.65 26.74
C GLY A 37 2.52 -28.83 25.48
N LYS A 38 2.23 -28.11 24.38
CA LYS A 38 3.03 -28.15 23.14
C LYS A 38 3.60 -26.78 22.82
N ASN A 39 4.72 -26.43 23.46
CA ASN A 39 5.48 -25.23 23.13
C ASN A 39 6.25 -25.43 21.82
N LYS A 40 5.59 -25.26 20.66
CA LYS A 40 6.23 -25.35 19.34
C LYS A 40 6.78 -24.02 18.82
N PHE A 41 6.55 -22.89 19.51
CA PHE A 41 6.81 -21.55 18.96
C PHE A 41 7.86 -20.71 19.70
N GLY A 42 8.62 -21.25 20.66
CA GLY A 42 9.73 -20.50 21.28
C GLY A 42 9.33 -19.22 22.04
N ILE A 43 8.03 -18.94 22.21
CA ILE A 43 7.52 -17.75 22.89
C ILE A 43 7.81 -17.91 24.39
N THR A 44 8.75 -17.12 24.88
CA THR A 44 9.11 -17.11 26.31
C THR A 44 8.09 -16.27 27.10
N PRO A 45 7.84 -16.58 28.39
CA PRO A 45 7.01 -15.74 29.27
C PRO A 45 7.43 -14.26 29.28
N SER A 46 8.71 -13.98 29.03
CA SER A 46 9.25 -12.63 28.91
C SER A 46 8.73 -11.87 27.68
N MET A 47 8.51 -12.55 26.54
CA MET A 47 7.98 -11.92 25.33
C MET A 47 6.49 -11.60 25.44
N ILE A 48 5.75 -12.45 26.17
CA ILE A 48 4.34 -12.20 26.50
C ILE A 48 4.25 -11.01 27.44
N PHE A 49 5.09 -10.96 28.48
CA PHE A 49 5.14 -9.83 29.40
C PHE A 49 5.51 -8.51 28.70
N LEU A 50 6.47 -8.54 27.77
CA LEU A 50 6.88 -7.36 27.00
C LEU A 50 5.74 -6.86 26.07
N ASN A 51 5.00 -7.76 25.44
CA ASN A 51 3.83 -7.41 24.63
C ASN A 51 2.70 -6.84 25.50
N LEU A 52 2.41 -7.44 26.64
CA LEU A 52 1.40 -6.92 27.58
C LEU A 52 1.78 -5.54 28.11
N LEU A 53 3.07 -5.30 28.39
CA LEU A 53 3.58 -4.00 28.79
C LEU A 53 3.43 -2.96 27.66
N LEU A 54 3.74 -3.34 26.42
CA LEU A 54 3.58 -2.47 25.25
C LEU A 54 2.10 -2.08 25.03
N VAL A 55 1.18 -3.06 25.13
CA VAL A 55 -0.27 -2.80 25.03
C VAL A 55 -0.72 -1.86 26.14
N LEU A 56 -0.25 -2.06 27.38
CA LEU A 56 -0.60 -1.19 28.51
C LEU A 56 -0.09 0.24 28.31
N ILE A 57 1.13 0.41 27.79
CA ILE A 57 1.68 1.73 27.43
C ILE A 57 0.80 2.39 26.36
N ILE A 58 0.46 1.68 25.28
CA ILE A 58 -0.41 2.21 24.22
C ILE A 58 -1.78 2.63 24.79
N CYS A 59 -2.41 1.78 25.62
CA CYS A 59 -3.69 2.10 26.26
C CYS A 59 -3.58 3.35 27.15
N THR A 60 -2.49 3.51 27.91
CA THR A 60 -2.29 4.70 28.73
C THR A 60 -2.10 5.96 27.88
N VAL A 61 -1.32 5.90 26.80
CA VAL A 61 -1.13 7.03 25.87
C VAL A 61 -2.46 7.40 25.21
N CYS A 62 -3.25 6.43 24.76
CA CYS A 62 -4.60 6.66 24.21
C CYS A 62 -5.55 7.28 25.25
N PHE A 63 -5.51 6.83 26.51
CA PHE A 63 -6.32 7.38 27.59
C PHE A 63 -5.95 8.83 27.91
N PHE A 64 -4.66 9.15 28.03
CA PHE A 64 -4.21 10.51 28.29
C PHE A 64 -4.49 11.45 27.10
N THR A 65 -4.26 11.00 25.87
CA THR A 65 -4.62 11.79 24.68
C THR A 65 -6.12 12.02 24.56
N TYR A 66 -6.96 11.02 24.85
CA TYR A 66 -8.41 11.18 24.94
C TYR A 66 -8.82 12.21 25.99
N ASN A 67 -8.24 12.16 27.19
CA ASN A 67 -8.56 13.10 28.26
C ASN A 67 -8.04 14.52 27.98
N ILE A 68 -6.93 14.68 27.27
CA ILE A 68 -6.46 16.01 26.82
C ILE A 68 -7.39 16.59 25.75
N ILE A 69 -7.84 15.76 24.80
CA ILE A 69 -8.74 16.20 23.72
C ILE A 69 -10.14 16.54 24.23
N ASN A 70 -10.60 15.86 25.28
CA ASN A 70 -11.95 16.05 25.85
C ASN A 70 -11.96 16.83 27.17
N GLY A 71 -10.79 17.25 27.65
CA GLY A 71 -10.60 17.89 28.96
C GLY A 71 -10.59 19.42 28.96
N GLU A 72 -10.77 20.07 27.82
CA GLU A 72 -11.01 21.52 27.75
C GLU A 72 -12.45 21.81 27.37
N ASP A 73 -13.34 21.68 28.35
CA ASP A 73 -14.48 22.56 28.53
C ASP A 73 -14.70 22.64 30.05
N ASN A 74 -14.84 23.86 30.57
CA ASN A 74 -14.96 24.25 31.99
C ASN A 74 -13.63 24.61 32.69
N THR A 75 -13.21 25.87 32.56
CA THR A 75 -13.21 26.82 33.69
C THR A 75 -13.00 28.23 33.15
N SER A 76 -14.12 28.97 33.06
CA SER A 76 -14.13 30.42 33.10
C SER A 76 -13.77 30.87 34.52
N SER A 77 -12.72 31.67 34.65
CA SER A 77 -12.52 32.58 35.77
C SER A 77 -11.40 33.55 35.45
N GLU A 78 -11.79 34.77 35.04
CA GLU A 78 -11.00 36.01 35.21
C GLU A 78 -10.59 36.18 36.67
N PRO A 79 -9.48 36.89 36.97
CA PRO A 79 -9.64 38.23 37.56
C PRO A 79 -8.45 39.18 37.19
N PRO A 80 -8.32 40.37 37.84
CA PRO A 80 -8.86 41.63 37.38
C PRO A 80 -7.79 42.63 36.90
N PHE A 81 -8.29 43.65 36.21
CA PHE A 81 -7.69 44.95 35.90
C PHE A 81 -6.56 45.44 36.84
N THR A 82 -5.40 45.77 36.28
CA THR A 82 -4.61 46.95 36.67
C THR A 82 -4.12 47.68 35.43
N ALA A 83 -4.57 48.92 35.31
CA ALA A 83 -4.22 49.86 34.26
C ALA A 83 -2.76 50.32 34.38
N VAL A 84 -2.04 50.38 33.26
CA VAL A 84 -1.07 51.47 33.02
C VAL A 84 -1.18 51.90 31.56
N THR A 85 -1.58 53.16 31.45
CA THR A 85 -1.66 54.04 30.30
C THR A 85 -0.31 54.24 29.61
N SER A 86 -0.27 54.05 28.29
CA SER A 86 0.51 54.92 27.38
C SER A 86 0.18 54.60 25.92
N ALA A 87 -0.39 55.57 25.22
CA ALA A 87 -0.50 55.67 23.77
C ALA A 87 -0.05 57.10 23.38
N PRO A 88 0.09 57.46 22.08
CA PRO A 88 0.94 56.89 21.02
C PRO A 88 1.80 58.03 20.38
N PRO A 89 2.45 57.82 19.22
CA PRO A 89 1.82 58.32 17.97
C PRO A 89 1.99 57.34 16.79
N GLU A 90 0.91 56.95 16.11
CA GLU A 90 0.43 57.53 14.83
C GLU A 90 1.53 57.87 13.82
N THR A 91 1.46 57.26 12.61
CA THR A 91 1.33 57.99 11.33
C THR A 91 1.21 57.01 10.14
N SER A 92 -0.01 56.96 9.62
CA SER A 92 -0.42 56.96 8.20
C SER A 92 0.09 55.90 7.20
N ALA A 93 -0.86 55.06 6.78
CA ALA A 93 -0.95 54.58 5.39
C ALA A 93 -1.40 55.72 4.45
N PRO A 94 -1.20 55.57 3.14
CA PRO A 94 -2.29 55.89 2.23
C PRO A 94 -2.57 54.77 1.22
N THR A 95 -3.88 54.54 1.05
CA THR A 95 -4.51 53.93 -0.12
C THR A 95 -4.36 54.85 -1.35
N THR A 96 -4.38 54.32 -2.58
CA THR A 96 -5.29 54.72 -3.71
C THR A 96 -4.75 54.32 -5.11
N THR A 97 -5.52 53.43 -5.77
CA THR A 97 -5.93 53.37 -7.19
C THR A 97 -5.00 52.99 -8.36
N ALA A 98 -5.51 51.98 -9.07
CA ALA A 98 -5.43 51.57 -10.49
C ALA A 98 -4.78 52.46 -11.55
N GLY A 99 -4.07 51.79 -12.48
CA GLY A 99 -3.70 52.30 -13.80
C GLY A 99 -3.13 51.17 -14.67
N SER A 100 -3.85 50.81 -15.73
CA SER A 100 -3.52 49.80 -16.75
C SER A 100 -2.78 50.46 -17.93
N THR A 101 -1.62 49.96 -18.37
CA THR A 101 -1.25 49.81 -19.82
C THR A 101 0.05 49.00 -20.05
N GLU A 102 -0.08 47.94 -20.86
CA GLU A 102 0.79 47.38 -21.92
C GLU A 102 2.34 47.22 -21.83
N LYS A 103 2.74 45.93 -21.89
CA LYS A 103 3.78 45.21 -22.68
C LYS A 103 4.92 45.96 -23.42
N PRO A 104 6.13 45.36 -23.53
CA PRO A 104 6.41 44.37 -24.59
C PRO A 104 7.19 43.12 -24.08
N ASP A 105 6.70 41.91 -24.38
CA ASP A 105 7.29 40.95 -25.34
C ASP A 105 8.75 40.55 -25.06
N SER A 106 8.92 39.44 -24.34
CA SER A 106 10.02 38.52 -24.61
C SER A 106 9.50 37.08 -24.56
N ASN A 107 9.47 36.51 -25.75
CA ASN A 107 9.13 35.14 -26.09
C ASN A 107 10.07 34.17 -25.37
N SER A 108 9.53 33.34 -24.46
CA SER A 108 10.18 32.08 -24.08
C SER A 108 9.12 31.02 -23.91
N SER A 109 8.84 30.37 -25.04
CA SER A 109 8.16 29.09 -25.11
C SER A 109 9.02 28.04 -24.38
N VAL A 110 8.76 27.88 -23.08
CA VAL A 110 9.18 26.67 -22.37
C VAL A 110 8.04 25.69 -22.54
N ALA A 111 8.21 24.76 -23.48
CA ALA A 111 7.43 23.55 -23.55
C ALA A 111 7.61 22.80 -22.23
N THR A 112 6.60 22.86 -21.36
CA THR A 112 6.48 21.95 -20.22
C THR A 112 6.27 20.55 -20.78
N SER A 113 7.23 19.68 -20.48
CA SER A 113 7.22 18.26 -20.82
C SER A 113 6.07 17.56 -20.08
N ASP A 114 5.04 17.17 -20.81
CA ASP A 114 3.89 16.36 -20.35
C ASP A 114 4.28 14.90 -20.06
N ASN A 115 5.16 14.66 -19.09
CA ASN A 115 5.54 13.32 -18.64
C ASN A 115 5.42 13.15 -17.11
N GLU A 116 4.50 13.87 -16.48
CA GLU A 116 3.95 13.45 -15.20
C GLU A 116 2.76 12.52 -15.48
N PRO A 117 2.75 11.26 -14.98
CA PRO A 117 1.62 10.37 -15.17
C PRO A 117 0.38 10.99 -14.52
N THR A 118 -0.67 11.22 -15.31
CA THR A 118 -1.97 11.65 -14.79
C THR A 118 -2.50 10.56 -13.84
N LEU A 119 -2.55 10.87 -12.54
CA LEU A 119 -3.08 10.04 -11.44
C LEU A 119 -4.61 9.98 -11.49
N ASP A 120 -5.16 9.58 -12.63
CA ASP A 120 -6.59 9.44 -12.83
C ASP A 120 -6.83 8.08 -13.49
N PHE A 121 -7.38 7.15 -12.72
CA PHE A 121 -7.85 5.88 -13.22
C PHE A 121 -9.34 5.79 -12.96
N ASP A 122 -10.06 5.16 -13.88
CA ASP A 122 -11.47 4.91 -13.72
C ASP A 122 -11.67 3.65 -12.86
N LYS A 123 -12.20 3.79 -11.65
CA LYS A 123 -12.47 2.62 -10.80
C LYS A 123 -13.43 1.64 -11.48
N ASP A 124 -14.38 2.12 -12.29
CA ASP A 124 -15.35 1.27 -12.98
C ASP A 124 -14.70 0.42 -14.08
N TYR A 125 -13.57 0.87 -14.64
CA TYR A 125 -12.76 0.08 -15.57
C TYR A 125 -12.34 -1.26 -14.95
N PHE A 126 -12.01 -1.25 -13.66
CA PHE A 126 -11.57 -2.43 -12.91
C PHE A 126 -12.68 -3.20 -12.20
N SER A 127 -13.94 -2.73 -12.25
CA SER A 127 -15.09 -3.36 -11.58
C SER A 127 -15.26 -4.86 -11.89
N SER A 128 -14.87 -5.29 -13.09
CA SER A 128 -14.92 -6.69 -13.55
C SER A 128 -13.54 -7.35 -13.68
N SER A 129 -12.53 -6.79 -13.01
CA SER A 129 -11.16 -7.29 -13.00
C SER A 129 -10.82 -7.98 -11.69
N LEU A 130 -10.15 -9.12 -11.77
CA LEU A 130 -9.61 -9.84 -10.61
C LEU A 130 -8.10 -9.62 -10.52
N PHE A 131 -7.62 -9.20 -9.36
CA PHE A 131 -6.21 -9.05 -9.05
C PHE A 131 -5.76 -10.23 -8.20
N ILE A 132 -4.75 -10.94 -8.67
CA ILE A 132 -4.14 -12.08 -7.98
C ILE A 132 -2.73 -11.65 -7.55
N GLY A 133 -2.42 -11.72 -6.26
CA GLY A 133 -1.12 -11.27 -5.79
C GLY A 133 -0.83 -11.53 -4.33
N ASP A 134 0.21 -10.86 -3.83
CA ASP A 134 0.71 -11.01 -2.46
C ASP A 134 0.32 -9.83 -1.57
N SER A 135 1.11 -9.53 -0.52
CA SER A 135 0.88 -8.40 0.39
C SER A 135 0.76 -7.07 -0.35
N ILE A 136 1.50 -6.84 -1.43
CA ILE A 136 1.38 -5.61 -2.22
C ILE A 136 -0.01 -5.55 -2.86
N SER A 137 -0.53 -6.66 -3.36
CA SER A 137 -1.88 -6.69 -3.94
C SER A 137 -3.00 -6.63 -2.90
N THR A 138 -2.77 -7.07 -1.65
CA THR A 138 -3.76 -6.87 -0.57
C THR A 138 -4.08 -5.38 -0.35
N GLY A 139 -3.07 -4.51 -0.50
CA GLY A 139 -3.20 -3.06 -0.34
C GLY A 139 -4.20 -2.41 -1.30
N LEU A 140 -4.46 -3.00 -2.47
CA LEU A 140 -5.48 -2.50 -3.41
C LEU A 140 -6.85 -2.37 -2.74
N SER A 141 -7.20 -3.33 -1.88
CA SER A 141 -8.47 -3.31 -1.13
C SER A 141 -8.35 -2.59 0.21
N LEU A 142 -7.21 -2.73 0.91
CA LEU A 142 -7.00 -2.10 2.22
C LEU A 142 -6.98 -0.58 2.15
N TYR A 143 -6.42 -0.01 1.08
CA TYR A 143 -6.43 1.43 0.82
C TYR A 143 -7.72 1.91 0.12
N GLY A 144 -8.64 1.01 -0.22
CA GLY A 144 -9.96 1.34 -0.77
C GLY A 144 -10.02 1.61 -2.28
N PHE A 145 -8.93 1.36 -3.02
CA PHE A 145 -8.90 1.56 -4.47
C PHE A 145 -9.79 0.57 -5.22
N LEU A 146 -9.82 -0.69 -4.78
CA LEU A 146 -10.67 -1.74 -5.32
C LEU A 146 -11.50 -2.40 -4.22
N ASP A 147 -12.63 -2.98 -4.61
CA ASP A 147 -13.47 -3.73 -3.67
C ASP A 147 -12.78 -5.06 -3.32
N GLN A 148 -12.98 -5.56 -2.11
CA GLN A 148 -12.34 -6.81 -1.64
C GLN A 148 -12.64 -8.00 -2.58
N GLN A 149 -13.81 -8.03 -3.21
CA GLN A 149 -14.16 -9.07 -4.15
C GLN A 149 -13.28 -9.09 -5.43
N ASN A 150 -12.64 -7.97 -5.77
CA ASN A 150 -11.75 -7.85 -6.92
C ASN A 150 -10.32 -8.31 -6.61
N VAL A 151 -10.01 -8.68 -5.36
CA VAL A 151 -8.66 -9.03 -4.92
C VAL A 151 -8.64 -10.45 -4.36
N PHE A 152 -7.81 -11.31 -4.94
CA PHE A 152 -7.45 -12.63 -4.42
C PHE A 152 -5.96 -12.58 -4.07
N ALA A 153 -5.66 -12.13 -2.85
CA ALA A 153 -4.30 -11.91 -2.42
C ALA A 153 -4.12 -12.20 -0.95
N GLN A 154 -2.94 -12.69 -0.59
CA GLN A 154 -2.52 -12.89 0.80
C GLN A 154 -1.02 -12.68 0.94
N GLN A 155 -0.58 -12.35 2.15
CA GLN A 155 0.85 -12.22 2.43
C GLN A 155 1.60 -13.51 2.08
N GLY A 156 2.75 -13.38 1.42
CA GLY A 156 3.59 -14.52 1.07
C GLY A 156 3.07 -15.38 -0.08
N LEU A 157 1.97 -15.02 -0.75
CA LEU A 157 1.51 -15.76 -1.92
C LEU A 157 2.62 -15.76 -3.00
N ALA A 158 2.79 -16.91 -3.66
CA ALA A 158 3.82 -17.12 -4.66
C ALA A 158 3.22 -17.83 -5.89
N PRO A 159 3.86 -17.74 -7.07
CA PRO A 159 3.33 -18.38 -8.27
C PRO A 159 3.08 -19.89 -8.11
N SER A 160 3.96 -20.59 -7.38
CA SER A 160 3.86 -22.03 -7.13
C SER A 160 2.78 -22.43 -6.13
N THR A 161 2.25 -21.50 -5.33
CA THR A 161 1.25 -21.79 -4.29
C THR A 161 -0.12 -21.21 -4.59
N ALA A 162 -0.23 -20.30 -5.58
CA ALA A 162 -1.45 -19.57 -5.86
C ALA A 162 -2.64 -20.43 -6.31
N LEU A 163 -2.40 -21.56 -6.98
CA LEU A 163 -3.47 -22.47 -7.41
C LEU A 163 -4.14 -23.19 -6.24
N ASP A 164 -3.35 -23.60 -5.26
CA ASP A 164 -3.79 -24.38 -4.10
C ASP A 164 -4.15 -23.50 -2.90
N ALA A 165 -3.97 -22.19 -3.02
CA ALA A 165 -4.28 -21.25 -1.96
C ALA A 165 -5.78 -21.23 -1.66
N ASP A 166 -6.09 -21.32 -0.37
CA ASP A 166 -7.40 -21.05 0.20
C ASP A 166 -7.31 -19.71 0.95
N ILE A 167 -8.05 -18.71 0.48
CA ILE A 167 -8.12 -17.38 1.08
C ILE A 167 -9.56 -17.19 1.55
N ASP A 168 -9.74 -17.12 2.87
CA ASP A 168 -11.05 -16.98 3.52
C ASP A 168 -12.08 -18.06 3.14
N GLY A 169 -11.64 -19.32 2.97
CA GLY A 169 -12.49 -20.45 2.60
C GLY A 169 -12.78 -20.53 1.10
N VAL A 170 -12.05 -19.79 0.26
CA VAL A 170 -12.26 -19.71 -1.19
C VAL A 170 -10.96 -20.03 -1.92
N THR A 171 -11.02 -21.02 -2.81
CA THR A 171 -9.91 -21.35 -3.72
C THR A 171 -9.85 -20.39 -4.90
N LEU A 172 -8.70 -20.30 -5.58
CA LEU A 172 -8.58 -19.48 -6.79
C LEU A 172 -9.58 -19.91 -7.89
N SER A 173 -9.80 -21.21 -8.06
CA SER A 173 -10.78 -21.71 -9.04
C SER A 173 -12.21 -21.30 -8.70
N ASP A 174 -12.60 -21.40 -7.43
CA ASP A 174 -13.94 -21.00 -6.98
C ASP A 174 -14.13 -19.49 -7.09
N LYS A 175 -13.07 -18.73 -6.80
CA LYS A 175 -13.05 -17.28 -6.97
C LYS A 175 -13.30 -16.89 -8.42
N ILE A 176 -12.59 -17.49 -9.37
CA ILE A 176 -12.76 -17.23 -10.80
C ILE A 176 -14.16 -17.63 -11.27
N ALA A 177 -14.65 -18.81 -10.85
CA ALA A 177 -15.95 -19.33 -11.26
C ALA A 177 -17.13 -18.47 -10.76
N SER A 178 -17.02 -17.95 -9.52
CA SER A 178 -18.04 -17.09 -8.91
C SER A 178 -17.99 -15.66 -9.44
N PHE A 179 -16.80 -15.05 -9.48
CA PHE A 179 -16.61 -13.65 -9.87
C PHE A 179 -16.72 -13.41 -11.37
N LYS A 180 -16.38 -14.41 -12.20
CA LYS A 180 -16.42 -14.36 -13.68
C LYS A 180 -15.72 -13.11 -14.26
N PRO A 181 -14.42 -12.92 -13.96
CA PRO A 181 -13.70 -11.72 -14.37
C PRO A 181 -13.64 -11.59 -15.90
N LYS A 182 -13.65 -10.34 -16.40
CA LYS A 182 -13.32 -10.02 -17.80
C LYS A 182 -11.81 -9.85 -18.00
N LYS A 183 -11.10 -9.41 -16.96
CA LYS A 183 -9.64 -9.25 -16.93
C LYS A 183 -9.07 -9.84 -15.64
N ILE A 184 -7.89 -10.42 -15.72
CA ILE A 184 -7.14 -10.90 -14.56
C ILE A 184 -5.75 -10.26 -14.60
N PHE A 185 -5.34 -9.65 -13.50
CA PHE A 185 -4.00 -9.12 -13.30
C PHE A 185 -3.27 -10.00 -12.29
N VAL A 186 -2.10 -10.52 -12.64
CA VAL A 186 -1.31 -11.38 -11.75
C VAL A 186 0.03 -10.70 -11.47
N MET A 187 0.30 -10.41 -10.19
CA MET A 187 1.57 -9.86 -9.72
C MET A 187 2.05 -10.68 -8.53
N LEU A 188 2.92 -11.65 -8.81
CA LEU A 188 3.52 -12.55 -7.82
C LEU A 188 4.99 -12.78 -8.16
N GLY A 189 5.81 -13.00 -7.14
CA GLY A 189 7.23 -13.30 -7.29
C GLY A 189 8.11 -12.63 -6.24
N THR A 190 7.65 -11.50 -5.68
CA THR A 190 8.37 -10.72 -4.65
C THR A 190 8.79 -11.60 -3.46
N ASN A 191 7.94 -12.51 -2.99
CA ASN A 191 8.25 -13.39 -1.87
C ASN A 191 9.16 -14.59 -2.21
N SER A 192 9.58 -14.74 -3.47
CA SER A 192 10.31 -15.92 -3.96
C SER A 192 11.65 -15.56 -4.59
N VAL A 193 11.79 -14.35 -5.14
CA VAL A 193 13.05 -13.84 -5.68
C VAL A 193 14.10 -13.81 -4.56
N GLY A 194 15.29 -14.33 -4.86
CA GLY A 194 16.38 -14.50 -3.90
C GLY A 194 16.38 -15.84 -3.16
N TYR A 195 15.23 -16.53 -3.10
CA TYR A 195 15.10 -17.86 -2.46
C TYR A 195 15.00 -19.01 -3.46
N ALA A 196 14.58 -18.74 -4.69
CA ALA A 196 14.46 -19.70 -5.77
C ALA A 196 15.22 -19.22 -7.02
N ASP A 197 15.55 -20.17 -7.90
CA ASP A 197 16.05 -19.86 -9.23
C ASP A 197 14.97 -19.11 -10.05
N ASN A 198 15.36 -18.00 -10.66
CA ASN A 198 14.44 -17.11 -11.37
C ASN A 198 13.83 -17.74 -12.64
N GLU A 199 14.53 -18.68 -13.29
CA GLU A 199 13.98 -19.40 -14.45
C GLU A 199 12.84 -20.31 -13.99
N THR A 200 13.07 -21.04 -12.89
CA THR A 200 12.07 -21.88 -12.23
C THR A 200 10.87 -21.05 -11.77
N LEU A 201 11.11 -19.89 -11.15
CA LEU A 201 10.04 -19.00 -10.69
C LEU A 201 9.20 -18.45 -11.85
N ALA A 202 9.83 -18.08 -12.97
CA ALA A 202 9.13 -17.64 -14.17
C ALA A 202 8.33 -18.80 -14.81
N GLY A 203 8.88 -20.02 -14.78
CA GLY A 203 8.18 -21.25 -15.18
C GLY A 203 6.92 -21.52 -14.35
N ASN A 204 7.00 -21.36 -13.02
CA ASN A 204 5.85 -21.50 -12.14
C ASN A 204 4.75 -20.46 -12.45
N MET A 205 5.14 -19.23 -12.75
CA MET A 205 4.17 -18.21 -13.19
C MET A 205 3.53 -18.56 -14.53
N LYS A 206 4.29 -19.10 -15.49
CA LYS A 206 3.75 -19.59 -16.75
C LYS A 206 2.71 -20.69 -16.52
N GLU A 207 3.02 -21.67 -15.67
CA GLU A 207 2.07 -22.75 -15.34
C GLU A 207 0.79 -22.19 -14.69
N LEU A 208 0.93 -21.28 -13.71
CA LEU A 208 -0.21 -20.60 -13.08
C LEU A 208 -1.11 -19.92 -14.13
N VAL A 209 -0.52 -19.18 -15.07
CA VAL A 209 -1.24 -18.49 -16.15
C VAL A 209 -1.97 -19.47 -17.07
N GLU A 210 -1.33 -20.58 -17.45
CA GLU A 210 -1.93 -21.61 -18.30
C GLU A 210 -3.12 -22.28 -17.60
N LYS A 211 -2.99 -22.55 -16.30
CA LYS A 211 -4.08 -23.11 -15.47
C LYS A 211 -5.23 -22.13 -15.33
N ILE A 212 -4.97 -20.84 -15.07
CA ILE A 212 -6.02 -19.80 -15.06
C ILE A 212 -6.71 -19.72 -16.43
N SER A 213 -5.95 -19.77 -17.53
CA SER A 213 -6.49 -19.73 -18.90
C SER A 213 -7.41 -20.92 -19.23
N ALA A 214 -7.21 -22.06 -18.58
CA ALA A 214 -8.10 -23.21 -18.72
C ALA A 214 -9.43 -23.03 -17.96
N LEU A 215 -9.47 -22.17 -16.94
CA LEU A 215 -10.64 -21.93 -16.09
C LEU A 215 -11.56 -20.80 -16.60
N THR A 216 -11.03 -19.87 -17.42
CA THR A 216 -11.78 -18.68 -17.85
C THR A 216 -11.40 -18.20 -19.25
N LYS A 217 -12.26 -17.35 -19.84
CA LYS A 217 -11.99 -16.61 -21.09
C LYS A 217 -11.55 -15.16 -20.83
N ALA A 218 -11.28 -14.79 -19.57
CA ALA A 218 -10.78 -13.48 -19.21
C ALA A 218 -9.46 -13.16 -19.93
N LYS A 219 -9.21 -11.88 -20.25
CA LYS A 219 -7.88 -11.43 -20.68
C LYS A 219 -6.93 -11.47 -19.47
N ILE A 220 -5.78 -12.11 -19.60
CA ILE A 220 -4.81 -12.23 -18.49
C ILE A 220 -3.64 -11.28 -18.75
N TYR A 221 -3.29 -10.52 -17.72
CA TYR A 221 -2.15 -9.62 -17.70
C TYR A 221 -1.21 -10.04 -16.57
N VAL A 222 0.05 -10.28 -16.91
CA VAL A 222 1.09 -10.58 -15.93
C VAL A 222 1.90 -9.33 -15.74
N VAL A 223 1.94 -8.85 -14.50
CA VAL A 223 2.55 -7.56 -14.13
C VAL A 223 3.93 -7.83 -13.56
N SER A 224 4.95 -7.09 -14.00
CA SER A 224 6.29 -7.19 -13.41
C SER A 224 6.25 -6.84 -11.92
N ILE A 225 7.07 -7.54 -11.11
CA ILE A 225 7.18 -7.21 -9.69
C ILE A 225 7.90 -5.86 -9.53
N PRO A 226 7.56 -5.07 -8.51
CA PRO A 226 8.15 -3.75 -8.33
C PRO A 226 9.65 -3.82 -8.00
N PRO A 227 10.37 -2.69 -8.16
CA PRO A 227 11.74 -2.57 -7.68
C PRO A 227 11.79 -2.56 -6.14
N VAL A 228 13.00 -2.57 -5.58
CA VAL A 228 13.25 -2.35 -4.15
C VAL A 228 14.12 -1.12 -3.94
N THR A 229 14.08 -0.53 -2.76
CA THR A 229 15.02 0.56 -2.43
C THR A 229 16.43 0.02 -2.14
N PRO A 230 17.47 0.87 -2.21
CA PRO A 230 18.82 0.48 -1.81
C PRO A 230 18.93 0.03 -0.35
N GLU A 231 18.07 0.54 0.53
CA GLU A 231 18.02 0.16 1.95
C GLU A 231 17.45 -1.24 2.13
N ALA A 232 16.35 -1.56 1.43
CA ALA A 232 15.75 -2.88 1.44
C ALA A 232 16.71 -3.96 0.92
N GLU A 233 17.45 -3.67 -0.16
CA GLU A 233 18.45 -4.57 -0.72
C GLU A 233 19.63 -4.86 0.23
N LYS A 234 19.98 -3.91 1.11
CA LYS A 234 21.05 -4.09 2.12
C LYS A 234 20.57 -4.76 3.40
N SER A 235 19.26 -4.95 3.56
CA SER A 235 18.67 -5.52 4.76
C SER A 235 18.85 -7.05 4.79
N ASP A 236 19.14 -7.59 5.97
CA ASP A 236 19.20 -9.04 6.20
C ASP A 236 17.80 -9.67 6.37
N GLU A 237 16.73 -8.87 6.35
CA GLU A 237 15.34 -9.33 6.56
C GLU A 237 14.71 -9.94 5.30
N ASN A 238 15.32 -9.75 4.13
CA ASN A 238 14.82 -10.26 2.86
C ASN A 238 16.00 -10.68 1.95
N SER A 239 15.70 -11.13 0.72
CA SER A 239 16.73 -11.52 -0.26
C SER A 239 16.54 -10.83 -1.62
N LEU A 240 15.76 -9.75 -1.64
CA LEU A 240 15.49 -8.97 -2.83
C LEU A 240 16.69 -8.10 -3.17
N THR A 241 17.07 -8.12 -4.43
CA THR A 241 18.09 -7.23 -4.99
C THR A 241 17.57 -6.70 -6.31
N LEU A 242 17.97 -5.47 -6.68
CA LEU A 242 17.69 -4.89 -7.99
C LEU A 242 18.08 -5.86 -9.11
N LYS A 243 19.24 -6.51 -8.97
CA LYS A 243 19.73 -7.50 -9.95
C LYS A 243 18.81 -8.71 -10.05
N ALA A 244 18.40 -9.30 -8.94
CA ALA A 244 17.55 -10.49 -8.95
C ALA A 244 16.14 -10.18 -9.45
N ILE A 245 15.58 -9.01 -9.10
CA ILE A 245 14.29 -8.55 -9.61
C ILE A 245 14.33 -8.29 -11.11
N THR A 246 15.37 -7.59 -11.59
CA THR A 246 15.55 -7.32 -13.02
C THR A 246 15.67 -8.61 -13.83
N ASP A 247 16.46 -9.56 -13.33
CA ASP A 247 16.61 -10.88 -13.94
C ASP A 247 15.29 -11.66 -13.95
N TYR A 248 14.55 -11.66 -12.83
CA TYR A 248 13.24 -12.30 -12.76
C TYR A 248 12.24 -11.68 -13.72
N ASN A 249 12.09 -10.35 -13.74
CA ASN A 249 11.15 -9.66 -14.63
C ASN A 249 11.49 -9.88 -16.11
N THR A 250 12.78 -9.98 -16.46
CA THR A 250 13.23 -10.33 -17.81
C THR A 250 12.81 -11.75 -18.18
N LYS A 251 13.09 -12.73 -17.32
CA LYS A 251 12.72 -14.14 -17.53
C LYS A 251 11.21 -14.32 -17.54
N LEU A 252 10.49 -13.61 -16.68
CA LEU A 252 9.05 -13.60 -16.61
C LEU A 252 8.43 -13.15 -17.93
N LYS A 253 8.88 -12.00 -18.47
CA LYS A 253 8.45 -11.51 -19.78
C LYS A 253 8.67 -12.54 -20.88
N ASN A 254 9.81 -13.22 -20.87
CA ASN A 254 10.12 -14.27 -21.85
C ASN A 254 9.22 -15.50 -21.67
N ALA A 255 9.06 -15.98 -20.44
CA ALA A 255 8.26 -17.15 -20.12
C ALA A 255 6.79 -16.99 -20.54
N ILE A 256 6.23 -15.79 -20.38
CA ILE A 256 4.82 -15.56 -20.72
C ILE A 256 4.57 -15.25 -22.21
N SER A 257 5.60 -14.91 -22.99
CA SER A 257 5.47 -14.56 -24.42
C SER A 257 4.84 -15.66 -25.29
N GLY A 258 4.93 -16.92 -24.84
CA GLY A 258 4.30 -18.08 -25.51
C GLY A 258 2.92 -18.45 -24.99
N THR A 259 2.33 -17.64 -24.09
CA THR A 259 1.01 -17.88 -23.49
C THR A 259 -0.03 -16.94 -24.08
N SER A 260 -1.28 -17.09 -23.64
CA SER A 260 -2.38 -16.14 -23.93
C SER A 260 -2.30 -14.84 -23.14
N ALA A 261 -1.38 -14.72 -22.17
CA ALA A 261 -1.27 -13.54 -21.32
C ALA A 261 -0.42 -12.43 -21.94
N THR A 262 -0.70 -11.19 -21.53
CA THR A 262 0.09 -10.00 -21.91
C THR A 262 0.96 -9.56 -20.74
N PHE A 263 2.25 -9.30 -20.99
CA PHE A 263 3.16 -8.73 -19.99
C PHE A 263 2.94 -7.23 -19.85
N ILE A 264 2.83 -6.72 -18.63
CA ILE A 264 2.85 -5.29 -18.35
C ILE A 264 4.04 -4.98 -17.44
N ASP A 265 4.90 -4.07 -17.90
CA ASP A 265 6.08 -3.67 -17.14
C ASP A 265 5.78 -2.50 -16.20
N LEU A 266 5.32 -2.81 -14.99
CA LEU A 266 5.09 -1.84 -13.91
C LEU A 266 6.40 -1.41 -13.23
N ASN A 267 7.39 -2.29 -13.18
CA ASN A 267 8.69 -2.03 -12.57
C ASN A 267 9.35 -0.75 -13.11
N SER A 268 9.33 -0.55 -14.43
CA SER A 268 9.99 0.61 -15.05
C SER A 268 9.39 1.96 -14.68
N ILE A 269 8.10 2.04 -14.39
CA ILE A 269 7.46 3.32 -13.99
C ILE A 269 7.58 3.60 -12.49
N LEU A 270 7.90 2.58 -11.68
CA LEU A 270 8.16 2.72 -10.25
C LEU A 270 9.65 2.94 -9.94
N SER A 271 10.51 2.72 -10.93
CA SER A 271 11.96 2.84 -10.77
C SER A 271 12.43 4.28 -10.92
N ASP A 272 13.46 4.64 -10.16
CA ASP A 272 14.23 5.85 -10.38
C ASP A 272 15.24 5.68 -11.53
N LYS A 273 16.08 6.71 -11.75
CA LYS A 273 17.11 6.71 -12.80
C LYS A 273 18.17 5.61 -12.66
N ASP A 274 18.34 5.06 -11.45
CA ASP A 274 19.32 4.03 -11.13
C ASP A 274 18.70 2.62 -11.12
N GLY A 275 17.38 2.53 -11.37
CA GLY A 275 16.62 1.28 -11.40
C GLY A 275 16.11 0.82 -10.04
N TYR A 276 16.30 1.61 -8.98
CA TYR A 276 15.79 1.32 -7.64
C TYR A 276 14.37 1.86 -7.47
N PHE A 277 13.68 1.39 -6.44
CA PHE A 277 12.34 1.88 -6.14
C PHE A 277 12.41 3.35 -5.76
N ASN A 278 11.72 4.20 -6.52
CA ASN A 278 11.63 5.61 -6.23
C ASN A 278 11.07 5.80 -4.80
N ALA A 279 11.80 6.55 -3.97
CA ALA A 279 11.44 6.80 -2.58
C ALA A 279 10.10 7.54 -2.42
N ASP A 280 9.62 8.21 -3.47
CA ASP A 280 8.27 8.75 -3.48
C ASP A 280 7.22 7.63 -3.46
N TYR A 281 7.50 6.44 -3.98
CA TYR A 281 6.50 5.38 -4.14
C TYR A 281 6.61 4.25 -3.11
N ALA A 282 7.75 4.12 -2.44
CA ALA A 282 8.03 3.03 -1.51
C ALA A 282 7.67 3.40 -0.07
N GLU A 283 7.07 2.47 0.67
CA GLU A 283 6.99 2.55 2.13
C GLU A 283 8.40 2.50 2.76
N MET A 284 8.48 2.76 4.07
CA MET A 284 9.74 2.80 4.81
C MET A 284 10.54 1.48 4.73
N ASP A 285 9.87 0.36 4.54
CA ASP A 285 10.52 -0.95 4.36
C ASP A 285 11.19 -1.13 3.00
N GLY A 286 10.95 -0.21 2.05
CA GLY A 286 11.53 -0.21 0.72
C GLY A 286 11.02 -1.31 -0.22
N ILE A 287 9.95 -2.01 0.16
CA ILE A 287 9.33 -3.12 -0.59
C ILE A 287 7.86 -2.82 -0.90
N HIS A 288 7.10 -2.35 0.09
CA HIS A 288 5.67 -2.10 -0.06
C HIS A 288 5.37 -0.73 -0.67
N PHE A 289 4.16 -0.60 -1.19
CA PHE A 289 3.67 0.61 -1.85
C PHE A 289 3.11 1.60 -0.85
N MET A 290 3.51 2.87 -0.98
CA MET A 290 2.72 3.96 -0.41
C MET A 290 1.31 3.97 -1.04
N GLY A 291 0.33 4.53 -0.32
CA GLY A 291 -1.05 4.65 -0.83
C GLY A 291 -1.15 5.26 -2.24
N LYS A 292 -0.42 6.35 -2.51
CA LYS A 292 -0.42 7.02 -3.84
C LYS A 292 0.15 6.14 -4.97
N THR A 293 0.98 5.16 -4.65
CA THR A 293 1.59 4.27 -5.64
C THR A 293 0.56 3.34 -6.28
N TYR A 294 -0.53 3.02 -5.57
CA TYR A 294 -1.63 2.26 -6.15
C TYR A 294 -2.38 3.05 -7.22
N GLU A 295 -2.49 4.37 -7.10
CA GLU A 295 -3.06 5.22 -8.16
C GLU A 295 -2.19 5.16 -9.41
N VAL A 296 -0.87 5.32 -9.24
CA VAL A 296 0.13 5.16 -10.32
C VAL A 296 0.00 3.80 -11.01
N MET A 297 -0.06 2.73 -10.21
CA MET A 297 -0.23 1.36 -10.72
C MET A 297 -1.52 1.23 -11.53
N LEU A 298 -2.66 1.65 -10.99
CA LEU A 298 -3.95 1.45 -11.65
C LEU A 298 -4.09 2.30 -12.91
N SER A 299 -3.64 3.56 -12.91
CA SER A 299 -3.58 4.38 -14.12
C SER A 299 -2.71 3.74 -15.20
N TYR A 300 -1.55 3.21 -14.81
CA TYR A 300 -0.65 2.54 -15.75
C TYR A 300 -1.26 1.24 -16.30
N LEU A 301 -1.85 0.40 -15.45
CA LEU A 301 -2.50 -0.83 -15.87
C LEU A 301 -3.68 -0.57 -16.79
N GLN A 302 -4.50 0.45 -16.53
CA GLN A 302 -5.64 0.81 -17.39
C GLN A 302 -5.15 1.16 -18.81
N LYS A 303 -4.14 2.02 -18.92
CA LYS A 303 -3.55 2.43 -20.21
C LYS A 303 -2.99 1.24 -21.01
N HIS A 304 -2.46 0.22 -20.35
CA HIS A 304 -1.80 -0.93 -20.97
C HIS A 304 -2.69 -2.18 -21.07
N SER A 305 -3.95 -2.10 -20.65
CA SER A 305 -4.90 -3.23 -20.70
C SER A 305 -6.22 -2.91 -21.41
N SER A 306 -6.34 -1.69 -21.96
CA SER A 306 -7.55 -1.22 -22.64
C SER A 306 -7.89 -2.06 -23.88
#